data_AF-A0A3P7J3U8-F1
#
_entry.id   AF-A0A3P7J3U8-F1
#
_cell.length_a   1.000
_cell.length_b   1.000
_cell.length_c   1.000
_cell.angle_alpha   90.00
_cell.angle_beta   90.00
_cell.angle_gamma   90.00
#
_symmetry.space_group_name_H-M   'P 1'
#
loop_
_entity.id
_entity.type
_entity.pdbx_description
1 polymer ?
#
loop_
_entity_poly.entity_id
_entity_poly.type
_entity_poly.pdbx_seq_one_letter_code
_entity_poly.pdbx_strand_id
1 'polypeptide(L)'
;MKECQCDAEEDNYCYLCCGNADHQCLPAHHHNILRMEKICVDNTCENPCARFAPHLMVCDCPAIDQDTGFASEDRCQLCCYDFNLKPANRRCQNAYRKYKVMDLFQKPIWRVGLECAGGKTCNKYGVCAACTLKYTGLLLLIPLLLRVFW
;
A
#
# COMPACT_ATOMS: atom_id res chain seq x y z
N MET A 1 20.82 -3.73 -9.81
CA MET A 1 19.85 -3.44 -8.74
C MET A 1 19.87 -4.61 -7.78
N LYS A 2 20.04 -4.36 -6.48
CA LYS A 2 19.85 -5.38 -5.45
C LYS A 2 18.45 -5.19 -4.88
N GLU A 3 17.71 -6.28 -4.72
CA GLU A 3 16.42 -6.27 -4.00
C GLU A 3 16.72 -5.96 -2.53
N CYS A 4 16.02 -5.00 -1.95
CA CYS A 4 16.30 -4.52 -0.59
C CYS A 4 15.39 -5.20 0.42
N GLN A 5 15.89 -5.28 1.66
CA GLN A 5 15.07 -5.66 2.80
C GLN A 5 13.93 -4.66 2.95
N CYS A 6 12.71 -5.16 3.16
CA CYS A 6 11.54 -4.33 3.43
C CYS A 6 11.84 -3.45 4.66
N ASP A 7 11.86 -2.13 4.50
CA ASP A 7 11.99 -1.22 5.64
C ASP A 7 10.73 -1.35 6.49
N ALA A 8 10.92 -1.89 7.69
CA ALA A 8 9.86 -2.07 8.66
C ALA A 8 9.41 -0.68 9.16
N GLU A 9 8.18 -0.28 8.81
CA GLU A 9 7.11 0.03 9.78
C GLU A 9 6.03 0.98 9.24
N GLU A 10 6.22 1.67 8.11
CA GLU A 10 5.24 2.70 7.69
C GLU A 10 4.48 2.40 6.39
N ASP A 11 5.02 1.59 5.45
CA ASP A 11 4.32 1.26 4.20
C ASP A 11 4.61 -0.17 3.68
N ASN A 12 3.65 -0.80 2.98
CA ASN A 12 3.79 -2.15 2.40
C ASN A 12 4.39 -2.16 0.99
N TYR A 13 5.11 -1.09 0.60
CA TYR A 13 5.75 -1.00 -0.70
C TYR A 13 7.03 -1.84 -0.75
N CYS A 14 7.28 -2.49 -1.88
CA CYS A 14 8.62 -2.96 -2.18
C CYS A 14 9.51 -1.76 -2.52
N TYR A 15 10.61 -1.60 -1.81
CA TYR A 15 11.61 -0.60 -2.11
C TYR A 15 12.71 -1.22 -2.99
N LEU A 16 13.08 -0.53 -4.07
CA LEU A 16 14.24 -0.89 -4.88
C LEU A 16 15.40 0.01 -4.47
N CYS A 17 16.54 -0.58 -4.09
CA CYS A 17 17.77 0.19 -3.99
C CYS A 17 18.57 0.06 -5.30
N CYS A 18 18.68 1.18 -6.02
CA CYS A 18 19.71 1.36 -7.02
C CYS A 18 21.05 1.52 -6.28
N GLY A 19 21.80 0.41 -6.17
CA GLY A 19 22.97 0.31 -5.29
C GLY A 19 23.95 1.47 -5.39
N ASN A 20 23.99 2.27 -4.33
CA ASN A 20 25.19 2.77 -3.65
C ASN A 20 24.78 3.26 -2.24
N ALA A 21 25.73 3.36 -1.30
CA ALA A 21 25.46 3.76 0.09
C ALA A 21 24.82 5.16 0.24
N ASP A 22 24.88 5.98 -0.81
CA ASP A 22 24.33 7.34 -0.86
C ASP A 22 22.90 7.45 -1.43
N HIS A 23 22.35 6.37 -2.02
CA HIS A 23 20.99 6.40 -2.61
C HIS A 23 19.97 5.79 -1.65
N GLN A 24 19.11 6.63 -1.07
CA GLN A 24 17.95 6.19 -0.29
C GLN A 24 17.08 5.23 -1.11
N CYS A 25 16.60 4.18 -0.45
CA CYS A 25 15.68 3.20 -1.02
C CYS A 25 14.40 3.93 -1.48
N LEU A 26 14.00 3.79 -2.74
CA LEU A 26 12.77 4.38 -3.26
C LEU A 26 11.73 3.29 -3.51
N PRO A 27 10.42 3.58 -3.31
CA PRO A 27 9.37 2.65 -3.69
C PRO A 27 9.49 2.25 -5.16
N ALA A 28 9.38 0.96 -5.47
CA ALA A 28 9.58 0.42 -6.81
C ALA A 28 8.68 1.06 -7.88
N HIS A 29 7.50 1.54 -7.47
CA HIS A 29 6.55 2.22 -8.34
C HIS A 29 7.04 3.59 -8.85
N HIS A 30 7.94 4.28 -8.13
CA HIS A 30 8.57 5.54 -8.60
C HIS A 30 9.54 5.33 -9.78
N HIS A 31 10.06 4.11 -9.96
CA HIS A 31 10.99 3.82 -11.04
C HIS A 31 10.31 3.40 -12.34
N ASN A 32 8.97 3.44 -12.44
CA ASN A 32 8.21 2.93 -13.59
C ASN A 32 8.61 1.51 -14.02
N ILE A 33 9.18 0.72 -13.10
CA ILE A 33 9.47 -0.70 -13.30
C ILE A 33 8.16 -1.44 -13.08
N LEU A 34 7.23 -1.17 -13.99
CA LEU A 34 5.90 -1.76 -14.12
C LEU A 34 6.00 -3.20 -14.64
N ARG A 35 6.70 -4.06 -13.91
CA ARG A 35 6.59 -5.51 -14.13
C ARG A 35 6.00 -6.14 -12.88
N MET A 36 4.69 -5.92 -12.73
CA MET A 36 3.78 -6.76 -11.94
C MET A 36 4.07 -6.75 -10.43
N GLU A 37 3.71 -5.60 -9.86
CA GLU A 37 3.38 -5.29 -8.45
C GLU A 37 3.73 -6.41 -7.44
N LYS A 38 5.01 -6.50 -7.08
CA LYS A 38 5.40 -7.12 -5.82
C LYS A 38 5.08 -6.15 -4.67
N ILE A 39 4.67 -6.69 -3.53
CA ILE A 39 4.49 -5.95 -2.28
C ILE A 39 5.30 -6.59 -1.15
N CYS A 40 5.61 -5.81 -0.13
CA CYS A 40 6.26 -6.35 1.07
C CYS A 40 5.22 -7.03 1.95
N VAL A 41 5.37 -8.34 2.12
CA VAL A 41 4.54 -9.19 2.99
C VAL A 41 5.48 -10.02 3.84
N ASP A 42 5.31 -9.99 5.16
CA ASP A 42 6.13 -10.78 6.08
C ASP A 42 7.65 -10.61 5.84
N ASN A 43 8.11 -9.36 5.65
CA ASN A 43 9.49 -8.97 5.33
C ASN A 43 10.05 -9.49 3.99
N THR A 44 9.19 -9.98 3.11
CA THR A 44 9.57 -10.49 1.79
C THR A 44 8.89 -9.67 0.70
N CYS A 45 9.68 -9.20 -0.28
CA CYS A 45 9.14 -8.53 -1.47
C CYS A 45 8.73 -9.59 -2.51
N GLU A 46 7.44 -9.82 -2.66
CA GLU A 46 6.91 -10.87 -3.53
C GLU A 46 5.55 -10.50 -4.13
N ASN A 47 5.06 -11.32 -5.06
CA ASN A 47 3.67 -11.27 -5.50
C ASN A 47 2.86 -12.30 -4.69
N PRO A 48 2.15 -11.92 -3.61
CA PRO A 48 1.38 -12.85 -2.79
C PRO A 48 0.22 -13.50 -3.55
N CYS A 49 -0.31 -12.89 -4.62
CA CYS A 49 -1.36 -13.48 -5.44
C CYS A 49 -0.88 -14.71 -6.22
N ALA A 50 0.43 -14.76 -6.55
CA ALA A 50 1.04 -15.90 -7.20
C ALA A 50 1.05 -17.16 -6.31
N ARG A 51 0.88 -17.01 -5.00
CA ARG A 51 0.73 -18.14 -4.05
C ARG A 51 -0.55 -18.95 -4.33
N PHE A 52 -1.60 -18.32 -4.85
CA PHE A 52 -2.82 -19.01 -5.27
C PHE A 52 -2.69 -19.55 -6.69
N ALA A 53 -2.34 -18.69 -7.66
CA ALA A 53 -2.11 -19.10 -9.03
C ALA A 53 -1.10 -18.18 -9.74
N PRO A 54 -0.18 -18.72 -10.57
CA PRO A 54 0.99 -17.99 -11.07
C PRO A 54 0.66 -16.85 -12.05
N HIS A 55 -0.54 -16.84 -12.63
CA HIS A 55 -0.99 -15.79 -13.56
C HIS A 55 -1.66 -14.61 -12.85
N LEU A 56 -1.94 -14.73 -11.54
CA LEU A 56 -2.55 -13.65 -10.77
C LEU A 56 -1.50 -12.60 -10.40
N MET A 57 -1.88 -11.35 -10.55
CA MET A 57 -1.04 -10.20 -10.22
C MET A 57 -1.65 -9.44 -9.05
N VAL A 58 -0.85 -8.68 -8.32
CA VAL A 58 -1.39 -7.73 -7.34
C VAL A 58 -2.13 -6.61 -8.08
N CYS A 59 -3.18 -6.10 -7.44
CA CYS A 59 -3.85 -4.87 -7.82
C CYS A 59 -4.43 -4.19 -6.57
N ASP A 60 -4.80 -2.93 -6.72
CA ASP A 60 -5.54 -2.21 -5.68
C ASP A 60 -7.03 -2.47 -5.81
N CYS A 61 -7.67 -2.86 -4.71
CA CYS A 61 -9.11 -3.00 -4.67
C CYS A 61 -9.79 -1.68 -5.08
N PRO A 62 -10.93 -1.72 -5.80
CA PRO A 62 -11.59 -0.52 -6.28
C PRO A 62 -11.98 0.39 -5.10
N ALA A 63 -11.85 1.70 -5.26
CA ALA A 63 -12.22 2.64 -4.20
C ALA A 63 -13.75 2.68 -3.96
N ILE A 64 -14.53 2.40 -5.01
CA ILE A 64 -15.99 2.33 -4.99
C ILE A 64 -16.41 0.92 -5.40
N ASP A 65 -17.27 0.31 -4.62
CA ASP A 65 -17.85 -1.00 -4.91
C ASP A 65 -18.78 -0.89 -6.14
N GLN A 66 -18.60 -1.79 -7.09
CA GLN A 66 -19.29 -1.73 -8.39
C GLN A 66 -20.77 -2.13 -8.30
N ASP A 67 -21.15 -2.90 -7.29
CA ASP A 67 -22.49 -3.41 -7.12
C ASP A 67 -23.34 -2.45 -6.27
N THR A 68 -22.72 -1.79 -5.29
CA THR A 68 -23.42 -0.91 -4.35
C THR A 68 -23.20 0.59 -4.61
N GLY A 69 -22.13 0.98 -5.30
CA GLY A 69 -21.78 2.38 -5.55
C GLY A 69 -21.23 3.13 -4.33
N PHE A 70 -20.99 2.44 -3.20
CA PHE A 70 -20.41 3.03 -1.98
C PHE A 70 -18.91 2.80 -1.88
N ALA A 71 -18.26 3.44 -0.91
CA ALA A 71 -16.86 3.20 -0.60
C ALA A 71 -16.62 1.72 -0.30
N SER A 72 -15.66 1.13 -1.00
CA SER A 72 -15.34 -0.29 -0.87
C SER A 72 -14.74 -0.60 0.51
N GLU A 73 -15.32 -1.55 1.23
CA GLU A 73 -14.76 -2.11 2.47
C GLU A 73 -13.44 -2.85 2.22
N ASP A 74 -13.24 -3.31 0.99
CA ASP A 74 -12.06 -4.06 0.58
C ASP A 74 -10.90 -3.15 0.17
N ARG A 75 -11.11 -1.83 0.06
CA ARG A 75 -10.08 -0.88 -0.44
C ARG A 75 -8.74 -1.02 0.27
N CYS A 76 -8.75 -1.21 1.59
CA CYS A 76 -7.53 -1.31 2.39
C CYS A 76 -6.94 -2.72 2.47
N GLN A 77 -7.52 -3.69 1.76
CA GLN A 77 -7.01 -5.05 1.66
C GLN A 77 -6.29 -5.26 0.33
N LEU A 78 -5.46 -6.30 0.27
CA LEU A 78 -4.89 -6.77 -0.98
C LEU A 78 -5.99 -7.31 -1.91
N CYS A 79 -5.93 -6.92 -3.19
CA CYS A 79 -6.67 -7.58 -4.26
C CYS A 79 -5.72 -8.27 -5.24
N CYS A 80 -6.25 -9.29 -5.92
CA CYS A 80 -5.58 -9.99 -7.00
C CYS A 80 -6.31 -9.77 -8.33
N TYR A 81 -5.53 -9.45 -9.35
CA TYR A 81 -5.96 -9.25 -10.73
C TYR A 81 -5.88 -10.56 -11.51
N ASP A 82 -6.97 -10.93 -12.16
CA ASP A 82 -7.07 -12.08 -13.04
C ASP A 82 -7.40 -11.64 -14.48
N PHE A 83 -6.48 -11.83 -15.41
CA PHE A 83 -6.67 -11.48 -16.83
C PHE A 83 -7.76 -12.32 -17.52
N ASN A 84 -8.04 -13.51 -16.99
CA ASN A 84 -9.00 -14.45 -17.57
C ASN A 84 -10.44 -14.08 -17.20
N LEU A 85 -10.62 -13.30 -16.14
CA LEU A 85 -11.95 -12.92 -15.66
C LEU A 85 -12.57 -11.85 -16.57
N LYS A 86 -13.86 -12.02 -16.84
CA LYS A 86 -14.72 -11.07 -17.55
C LYS A 86 -15.95 -10.80 -16.69
N PRO A 87 -16.50 -9.57 -16.68
CA PRO A 87 -16.04 -8.36 -17.38
C PRO A 87 -14.74 -7.77 -16.81
N ALA A 88 -14.08 -6.90 -17.59
CA ALA A 88 -12.74 -6.37 -17.26
C ALA A 88 -12.69 -5.55 -15.96
N ASN A 89 -13.77 -4.85 -15.62
CA ASN A 89 -13.92 -4.11 -14.36
C ASN A 89 -13.90 -5.04 -13.12
N ARG A 90 -14.27 -6.32 -13.27
CA ARG A 90 -14.29 -7.28 -12.17
C ARG A 90 -12.99 -8.06 -11.99
N ARG A 91 -11.96 -7.81 -12.81
CA ARG A 91 -10.70 -8.58 -12.81
C ARG A 91 -9.91 -8.46 -11.50
N CYS A 92 -10.01 -7.32 -10.82
CA CYS A 92 -9.37 -7.10 -9.52
C CYS A 92 -10.35 -7.46 -8.39
N GLN A 93 -10.05 -8.50 -7.62
CA GLN A 93 -10.94 -9.02 -6.56
C GLN A 93 -10.18 -9.31 -5.27
N ASN A 94 -10.87 -9.19 -4.13
CA ASN A 94 -10.28 -9.31 -2.80
C ASN A 94 -9.49 -10.63 -2.64
N ALA A 95 -8.21 -10.51 -2.30
CA ALA A 95 -7.27 -11.62 -2.18
C ALA A 95 -7.63 -12.58 -1.04
N TYR A 96 -8.04 -12.03 0.10
CA TYR A 96 -8.44 -12.79 1.28
C TYR A 96 -9.77 -13.52 1.07
N ARG A 97 -10.82 -12.81 0.67
CA ARG A 97 -12.18 -13.34 0.56
C ARG A 97 -12.28 -14.38 -0.56
N LYS A 98 -11.75 -14.07 -1.76
CA LYS A 98 -11.86 -14.94 -2.95
C LYS A 98 -10.77 -16.00 -3.02
N TYR A 99 -9.51 -15.60 -2.90
CA TYR A 99 -8.36 -16.48 -3.18
C TYR A 99 -7.72 -17.08 -1.93
N LYS A 100 -8.19 -16.70 -0.74
CA LYS A 100 -7.63 -17.14 0.56
C LYS A 100 -6.13 -16.82 0.71
N VAL A 101 -5.67 -15.74 0.06
CA VAL A 101 -4.31 -15.24 0.21
C VAL A 101 -4.23 -14.44 1.50
N MET A 102 -3.32 -14.84 2.40
CA MET A 102 -3.18 -14.35 3.76
C MET A 102 -1.71 -14.10 4.11
N ASP A 103 -1.47 -13.35 5.19
CA ASP A 103 -0.17 -13.27 5.85
C ASP A 103 0.14 -14.56 6.65
N LEU A 104 1.32 -14.62 7.27
CA LEU A 104 1.72 -15.73 8.16
C LEU A 104 0.80 -15.93 9.39
N PHE A 105 0.03 -14.90 9.76
CA PHE A 105 -0.91 -14.93 10.89
C PHE A 105 -2.36 -15.23 10.46
N GLN A 106 -2.58 -15.67 9.21
CA GLN A 106 -3.89 -15.95 8.64
C GLN A 106 -4.83 -14.73 8.59
N LYS A 107 -4.27 -13.53 8.56
CA LYS A 107 -5.01 -12.28 8.42
C LYS A 107 -5.00 -11.80 6.96
N PRO A 108 -5.99 -10.98 6.56
CA PRO A 108 -5.90 -10.27 5.30
C PRO A 108 -4.65 -9.39 5.27
N ILE A 109 -3.97 -9.36 4.12
CA ILE A 109 -2.83 -8.50 3.89
C ILE A 109 -3.35 -7.08 3.68
N TRP A 110 -3.02 -6.18 4.60
CA TRP A 110 -3.41 -4.77 4.53
C TRP A 110 -2.57 -4.01 3.50
N ARG A 111 -3.11 -2.95 2.89
CA ARG A 111 -2.38 -2.04 2.00
C ARG A 111 -2.20 -0.70 2.68
N VAL A 112 -1.25 -0.64 3.62
CA VAL A 112 -0.94 0.58 4.39
C VAL A 112 -0.48 1.70 3.44
N GLY A 113 -0.92 2.93 3.71
CA GLY A 113 -0.60 4.11 2.89
C GLY A 113 -1.44 4.26 1.63
N LEU A 114 -2.20 3.23 1.23
CA LEU A 114 -3.06 3.31 0.04
C LEU A 114 -4.17 4.34 0.23
N GLU A 115 -4.36 5.21 -0.75
CA GLU A 115 -5.44 6.21 -0.74
C GLU A 115 -6.81 5.53 -0.73
N CYS A 116 -7.71 6.02 0.10
CA CYS A 116 -9.07 5.53 0.23
C CYS A 116 -10.07 6.71 0.28
N ALA A 117 -11.37 6.41 0.34
CA ALA A 117 -12.43 7.39 0.12
C ALA A 117 -12.27 8.66 0.99
N GLY A 118 -12.45 9.83 0.35
CA GLY A 118 -12.40 11.13 1.04
C GLY A 118 -10.99 11.65 1.33
N GLY A 119 -9.99 11.31 0.51
CA GLY A 119 -8.60 11.81 0.66
C GLY A 119 -7.88 11.24 1.89
N LYS A 120 -8.33 10.08 2.37
CA LYS A 120 -7.78 9.37 3.52
C LYS A 120 -6.80 8.29 3.06
N THR A 121 -6.08 7.68 4.00
CA THR A 121 -5.18 6.56 3.72
C THR A 121 -5.47 5.37 4.62
N CYS A 122 -5.16 4.18 4.13
CA CYS A 122 -5.31 2.93 4.87
C CYS A 122 -4.20 2.79 5.92
N ASN A 123 -4.57 2.46 7.16
CA ASN A 123 -3.62 2.19 8.23
C ASN A 123 -3.34 0.68 8.41
N LYS A 124 -2.44 0.34 9.35
CA LYS A 124 -2.06 -1.06 9.67
C LYS A 124 -3.19 -1.95 10.19
N TYR A 125 -4.35 -1.38 10.51
CA TYR A 125 -5.54 -2.11 10.95
C TYR A 125 -6.57 -2.28 9.82
N GLY A 126 -6.23 -1.88 8.60
CA GLY A 126 -7.16 -1.93 7.45
C GLY A 126 -8.22 -0.84 7.47
N VAL A 127 -8.06 0.20 8.29
CA VAL A 127 -9.04 1.28 8.42
C VAL A 127 -8.63 2.47 7.56
N CYS A 128 -9.60 2.99 6.80
CA CYS A 128 -9.46 4.22 6.03
C CYS A 128 -9.57 5.44 6.96
N ALA A 129 -8.43 6.03 7.32
CA ALA A 129 -8.34 7.14 8.27
C ALA A 129 -7.60 8.33 7.65
N ALA A 130 -7.90 9.54 8.13
CA ALA A 130 -7.12 10.70 7.72
C ALA A 130 -5.71 10.59 8.33
N CYS A 131 -4.67 10.88 7.55
CA CYS A 131 -3.35 11.13 8.11
C CYS A 131 -3.48 12.27 9.12
N THR A 132 -3.34 11.97 10.41
CA THR A 132 -3.09 12.99 11.41
C THR A 132 -1.71 13.55 11.12
N LEU A 133 -1.66 14.68 10.41
CA LEU A 133 -0.44 15.45 10.25
C LEU A 133 0.09 15.71 11.67
N LYS A 134 1.17 15.04 12.08
CA LYS A 134 1.83 15.31 13.36
C LYS A 134 2.37 16.74 13.26
N TYR A 135 1.56 17.70 13.68
CA TYR A 135 1.84 19.13 13.70
C TYR A 135 2.79 19.48 14.85
N THR A 136 3.82 18.67 15.08
CA THR A 136 4.84 18.91 16.11
C THR A 136 5.90 19.93 15.65
N GLY A 137 5.90 20.33 14.37
CA GLY A 137 6.86 21.30 13.82
C GLY A 137 6.43 22.78 13.87
N LEU A 138 5.13 23.10 13.94
CA LEU A 138 4.68 24.50 13.80
C LEU A 138 4.61 25.28 15.13
N LEU A 139 4.65 24.59 16.27
CA LEU A 139 4.61 25.22 17.61
C LEU A 139 5.96 25.81 18.06
N LEU A 140 7.07 25.50 17.36
CA LEU A 140 8.40 26.03 17.68
C LEU A 140 8.75 27.35 16.97
N LEU A 141 7.90 27.85 16.05
CA LEU A 141 8.12 29.14 15.37
C LEU A 141 7.50 30.34 16.09
N ILE A 142 6.59 30.11 17.04
CA ILE A 142 5.92 31.19 17.78
C ILE A 142 6.84 31.89 18.81
N PRO A 143 7.76 31.24 19.55
CA PRO A 143 8.59 31.94 20.53
C PRO A 143 9.75 32.74 19.91
N LEU A 144 10.09 32.52 18.63
CA LEU A 144 11.15 33.28 17.93
C LEU A 144 10.69 34.67 17.49
N LEU A 145 9.40 34.87 17.22
CA LEU A 145 8.85 36.18 16.85
C LEU A 145 8.62 37.11 18.06
N LEU A 146 8.52 36.56 19.27
CA LEU A 146 8.38 37.34 20.52
C LEU A 146 9.70 37.92 21.04
N ARG A 147 10.86 37.45 20.57
CA ARG A 147 12.17 38.00 20.96
C ARG A 147 12.62 39.20 20.13
N VAL A 148 11.86 39.60 19.11
CA VAL A 148 12.16 40.79 18.29
C VAL A 148 11.46 42.05 18.83
N PHE A 149 10.53 41.89 19.77
CA PHE A 149 9.73 42.99 20.34
C PHE A 149 10.01 43.30 21.82
N TRP A 150 11.15 42.82 22.37
CA TRP A 150 11.65 43.30 23.66
C TRP A 150 13.17 43.45 23.65
#